data_AF-A0A3M7JCR4-F1
#
_entry.id   AF-A0A3M7JCR4-F1
#
_cell.length_a   1.000
_cell.length_b   1.000
_cell.length_c   1.000
_cell.angle_alpha   90.00
_cell.angle_beta   90.00
_cell.angle_gamma   90.00
#
_symmetry.space_group_name_H-M   'P 1'
#
loop_
_entity.id
_entity.type
_entity.pdbx_description
1 polymer ?
#
loop_
_entity_poly.entity_id
_entity_poly.type
_entity_poly.pdbx_seq_one_letter_code
_entity_poly.pdbx_strand_id
1 'polypeptide(L)'
;MAFLQHILKLQPLAAWKWRSTRRQENPGSQGDQPSEVTPDEYLPGFEEVAAFISTEDEGGMYRRFRRLAARNLLYMQSEVASLEHKLHRMDQGDRCKIDTPEGVNAFQCAIDWDSLRRLEPTDDEARERLALIMDIRRLMKEYRTYSVFS
;
A
#
# COMPACT_ATOMS: atom_id res chain seq x y z
N MET A 1 57.63 38.78 -1.40
CA MET A 1 56.48 38.41 -0.57
C MET A 1 56.12 36.96 -0.91
N ALA A 2 56.79 35.91 -0.40
CA ALA A 2 56.91 35.52 1.02
C ALA A 2 55.55 35.72 1.71
N PHE A 3 54.83 34.69 2.14
CA PHE A 3 55.28 33.69 3.11
C PHE A 3 54.64 32.30 2.87
N LEU A 4 55.53 31.31 2.71
CA LEU A 4 55.48 29.93 3.22
C LEU A 4 54.21 29.09 2.92
N GLN A 5 54.19 28.04 2.08
CA GLN A 5 55.14 26.94 1.88
C GLN A 5 55.89 26.49 3.14
N HIS A 6 55.46 25.35 3.70
CA HIS A 6 56.27 24.30 4.34
C HIS A 6 55.27 23.19 4.75
N ILE A 7 55.50 21.88 4.58
CA ILE A 7 56.71 21.12 4.30
C ILE A 7 56.35 19.64 4.01
N LEU A 8 57.10 19.05 3.07
CA LEU A 8 57.49 17.64 2.92
C LEU A 8 56.48 16.56 2.47
N LYS A 9 56.66 16.21 1.19
CA LYS A 9 56.76 14.82 0.72
C LYS A 9 57.72 14.03 1.63
N LEU A 10 57.25 12.99 2.31
CA LEU A 10 58.02 11.79 2.65
C LEU A 10 57.05 10.60 2.79
N GLN A 11 57.15 9.63 1.88
CA GLN A 11 56.83 8.21 2.12
C GLN A 11 58.19 7.47 2.05
N PRO A 12 58.36 6.23 2.55
CA PRO A 12 57.55 5.39 3.44
C PRO A 12 58.38 4.78 4.60
N LEU A 13 57.77 3.90 5.41
CA LEU A 13 58.31 2.63 5.96
C LEU A 13 57.89 2.39 7.42
N ALA A 14 57.11 1.31 7.57
CA ALA A 14 57.05 0.41 8.73
C ALA A 14 56.69 1.01 10.11
N ALA A 15 55.42 0.89 10.50
CA ALA A 15 55.04 0.61 11.91
C ALA A 15 53.52 0.40 12.11
N TRP A 16 52.80 -0.27 11.22
CA TRP A 16 51.39 -0.61 11.46
C TRP A 16 51.21 -2.12 11.33
N LYS A 17 52.04 -2.82 12.11
CA LYS A 17 52.02 -4.26 12.35
C LYS A 17 51.54 -4.47 13.78
N TRP A 18 50.29 -4.10 14.06
CA TRP A 18 49.60 -4.57 15.26
C TRP A 18 48.51 -5.54 14.82
N ARG A 19 48.93 -6.80 14.78
CA ARG A 19 48.05 -7.97 14.84
C ARG A 19 47.26 -7.94 16.15
N SER A 20 46.05 -8.47 16.04
CA SER A 20 45.41 -9.31 17.05
C SER A 20 45.13 -8.67 18.40
N THR A 21 44.12 -7.82 18.47
CA THR A 21 43.23 -7.87 19.63
C THR A 21 42.14 -8.88 19.30
N ARG A 22 42.34 -10.08 19.85
CA ARG A 22 41.37 -11.17 19.92
C ARG A 22 40.05 -10.56 20.44
N ARG A 23 39.10 -10.28 19.54
CA ARG A 23 37.71 -10.04 19.93
C ARG A 23 37.27 -11.35 20.59
N GLN A 24 36.99 -11.29 21.88
CA GLN A 24 36.42 -12.44 22.59
C GLN A 24 35.18 -12.88 21.81
N GLU A 25 35.18 -14.13 21.35
CA GLU A 25 33.95 -14.82 21.00
C GLU A 25 33.09 -14.82 22.26
N ASN A 26 31.98 -14.10 22.19
CA ASN A 26 30.93 -14.17 23.17
C ASN A 26 30.06 -15.37 22.78
N PRO A 27 30.03 -16.49 23.52
CA PRO A 27 29.33 -17.71 23.09
C PRO A 27 27.81 -17.62 23.32
N GLY A 28 27.23 -16.42 23.22
CA GLY A 28 25.86 -16.14 23.66
C GLY A 28 25.12 -15.10 22.84
N SER A 29 25.56 -14.83 21.61
CA SER A 29 24.72 -14.12 20.63
C SER A 29 24.59 -15.00 19.41
N GLN A 30 23.67 -15.96 19.51
CA GLN A 30 23.10 -16.62 18.35
C GLN A 30 22.22 -15.56 17.66
N GLY A 31 22.87 -14.57 17.04
CA GLY A 31 22.25 -13.84 15.94
C GLY A 31 21.89 -14.89 14.90
N ASP A 32 20.77 -14.68 14.21
CA ASP A 32 20.31 -15.50 13.10
C ASP A 32 21.47 -15.75 12.14
N GLN A 33 22.23 -16.82 12.39
CA GLN A 33 23.17 -17.35 11.43
C GLN A 33 22.25 -17.93 10.35
N PRO A 34 22.39 -17.53 9.08
CA PRO A 34 21.68 -18.24 8.02
C PRO A 34 22.08 -19.70 8.17
N SER A 35 21.11 -20.54 8.51
CA SER A 35 21.31 -21.99 8.54
C SER A 35 21.94 -22.38 7.21
N GLU A 36 22.96 -23.23 7.23
CA GLU A 36 23.54 -23.76 5.98
C GLU A 36 22.40 -24.42 5.19
N VAL A 37 21.91 -23.70 4.17
CA VAL A 37 20.74 -24.10 3.38
C VAL A 37 21.12 -25.35 2.62
N THR A 38 20.61 -26.50 3.05
CA THR A 38 20.69 -27.72 2.24
C THR A 38 19.51 -27.72 1.27
N PRO A 39 19.72 -27.80 -0.05
CA PRO A 39 18.63 -27.76 -1.04
C PRO A 39 17.56 -28.83 -0.86
N ASP A 40 17.86 -29.93 -0.16
CA ASP A 40 16.94 -31.04 0.08
C ASP A 40 15.90 -30.78 1.18
N GLU A 41 15.97 -29.64 1.89
CA GLU A 41 15.12 -29.32 3.04
C GLU A 41 13.81 -28.60 2.68
N TYR A 42 13.73 -27.95 1.50
CA TYR A 42 12.60 -27.10 1.11
C TYR A 42 11.79 -27.69 -0.05
N LEU A 43 10.48 -27.41 -0.08
CA LEU A 43 9.65 -27.77 -1.23
C LEU A 43 10.12 -26.99 -2.47
N PRO A 44 10.38 -27.68 -3.61
CA PRO A 44 10.76 -27.01 -4.85
C PRO A 44 9.73 -25.95 -5.27
N GLY A 45 10.21 -24.76 -5.63
CA GLY A 45 9.37 -23.65 -6.07
C GLY A 45 9.51 -22.40 -5.19
N PHE A 46 8.39 -21.81 -4.76
CA PHE A 46 8.43 -20.53 -4.04
C PHE A 46 9.10 -20.62 -2.67
N GLU A 47 8.99 -21.76 -1.99
CA GLU A 47 9.59 -21.96 -0.66
C GLU A 47 11.12 -22.04 -0.76
N GLU A 48 11.65 -22.84 -1.68
CA GLU A 48 13.08 -22.92 -1.99
C GLU A 48 13.67 -21.55 -2.40
N VAL A 49 12.98 -20.81 -3.29
CA VAL A 49 13.46 -19.49 -3.74
C VAL A 49 13.38 -18.45 -2.63
N ALA A 50 12.37 -18.51 -1.75
CA ALA A 50 12.27 -17.62 -0.59
C ALA A 50 13.40 -17.90 0.42
N ALA A 51 13.68 -19.18 0.69
CA ALA A 51 14.80 -19.59 1.53
C ALA A 51 16.11 -19.06 0.95
N PHE A 52 16.35 -19.23 -0.35
CA PHE A 52 17.53 -18.68 -1.02
C PHE A 52 17.66 -17.16 -0.88
N ILE A 53 16.62 -16.39 -1.20
CA ILE A 53 16.67 -14.91 -1.10
C ILE A 53 16.87 -14.45 0.35
N SER A 54 16.40 -15.23 1.33
CA SER A 54 16.54 -14.92 2.76
C SER A 54 17.95 -15.16 3.31
N THR A 55 18.84 -15.84 2.57
CA THR A 55 20.23 -16.08 3.01
C THR A 55 21.14 -14.86 2.91
N GLU A 56 20.77 -13.84 2.13
CA GLU A 56 21.56 -12.63 1.97
C GLU A 56 21.39 -11.68 3.18
N ASP A 57 22.43 -11.56 3.99
CA ASP A 57 22.48 -10.72 5.21
C ASP A 57 22.39 -9.20 4.89
N GLU A 58 22.76 -8.83 3.66
CA GLU A 58 22.76 -7.45 3.13
C GLU A 58 21.54 -7.17 2.23
N GLY A 59 20.35 -7.63 2.63
CA GLY A 59 19.06 -7.18 2.10
C GLY A 59 18.65 -7.72 0.72
N GLY A 60 17.77 -8.73 0.71
CA GLY A 60 17.24 -9.32 -0.52
C GLY A 60 16.59 -8.31 -1.49
N MET A 61 16.86 -8.48 -2.79
CA MET A 61 16.30 -7.63 -3.85
C MET A 61 14.90 -8.10 -4.28
N TYR A 62 13.88 -7.34 -3.89
CA TYR A 62 12.51 -7.56 -4.36
C TYR A 62 12.08 -6.52 -5.39
N ARG A 63 11.32 -6.94 -6.40
CA ARG A 63 10.73 -6.01 -7.36
C ARG A 63 9.74 -5.09 -6.65
N ARG A 64 10.01 -3.79 -6.65
CA ARG A 64 9.04 -2.78 -6.23
C ARG A 64 7.99 -2.57 -7.32
N PHE A 65 6.72 -2.77 -6.98
CA PHE A 65 5.59 -2.66 -7.91
C PHE A 65 5.03 -1.24 -8.05
N ARG A 66 5.87 -0.19 -7.94
CA ARG A 66 5.42 1.22 -7.93
C ARG A 66 4.51 1.59 -9.10
N ARG A 67 4.90 1.25 -10.33
CA ARG A 67 4.10 1.53 -11.53
C ARG A 67 2.75 0.79 -11.52
N LEU A 68 2.74 -0.45 -11.03
CA LEU A 68 1.51 -1.24 -10.97
C LEU A 68 0.57 -0.72 -9.87
N ALA A 69 1.12 -0.36 -8.70
CA ALA A 69 0.38 0.27 -7.61
C ALA A 69 -0.26 1.59 -8.05
N ALA A 70 0.49 2.47 -8.70
CA ALA A 70 -0.03 3.73 -9.23
C ALA A 70 -1.16 3.49 -10.26
N ARG A 71 -1.02 2.49 -11.13
CA ARG A 71 -2.06 2.14 -12.10
C ARG A 71 -3.33 1.65 -11.43
N ASN A 72 -3.23 0.81 -10.40
CA ASN A 72 -4.39 0.36 -9.62
C ASN A 72 -5.06 1.54 -8.91
N LEU A 73 -4.28 2.48 -8.36
CA LEU A 73 -4.80 3.69 -7.73
C LEU A 73 -5.60 4.55 -8.72
N LEU A 74 -5.08 4.74 -9.94
CA LEU A 74 -5.79 5.47 -11.00
C LEU A 74 -7.08 4.76 -11.43
N TYR A 75 -7.09 3.42 -11.48
CA TYR A 75 -8.33 2.68 -11.77
C TYR A 75 -9.38 2.86 -10.68
N MET A 76 -9.00 2.75 -9.41
CA MET A 76 -9.91 3.00 -8.29
C MET A 76 -10.48 4.43 -8.33
N GLN A 77 -9.66 5.44 -8.62
CA GLN A 77 -10.12 6.82 -8.77
C GLN A 77 -11.12 6.97 -9.91
N SER A 78 -10.84 6.36 -11.07
CA SER A 78 -11.74 6.36 -12.21
C SER A 78 -13.06 5.65 -11.92
N GLU A 79 -13.03 4.54 -11.18
CA GLU A 79 -14.22 3.79 -10.80
C GLU A 79 -15.09 4.59 -9.83
N VAL A 80 -14.49 5.18 -8.79
CA VAL A 80 -15.19 6.07 -7.85
C VAL A 80 -15.82 7.26 -8.59
N ALA A 81 -15.10 7.91 -9.52
CA ALA A 81 -15.65 9.01 -10.31
C ALA A 81 -16.85 8.60 -11.17
N SER A 82 -16.84 7.38 -11.71
CA SER A 82 -17.98 6.82 -12.47
C SER A 82 -19.20 6.60 -11.57
N LEU A 83 -19.00 6.03 -10.38
CA LEU A 83 -20.07 5.81 -9.40
C LEU A 83 -20.62 7.12 -8.85
N GLU A 84 -19.75 8.09 -8.56
CA GLU A 84 -20.14 9.44 -8.13
C GLU A 84 -21.00 10.12 -9.21
N HIS A 85 -20.59 10.04 -10.47
CA HIS A 85 -21.38 10.59 -11.57
C HIS A 85 -22.75 9.91 -11.67
N LYS A 86 -22.83 8.59 -11.47
CA LYS A 86 -24.12 7.87 -11.43
C LYS A 86 -25.00 8.34 -10.27
N LEU A 87 -24.44 8.49 -9.06
CA LEU A 87 -25.16 8.99 -7.90
C LEU A 87 -25.71 10.40 -8.17
N HIS A 88 -24.86 11.26 -8.74
CA HIS A 88 -25.23 12.63 -9.09
C HIS A 88 -26.40 12.69 -10.08
N ARG A 89 -26.47 11.78 -11.06
CA ARG A 89 -27.63 11.70 -11.97
C ARG A 89 -28.92 11.29 -11.25
N MET A 90 -28.84 10.39 -10.27
CA MET A 90 -30.02 10.02 -9.46
C MET A 90 -30.50 11.23 -8.66
N ASP A 91 -29.57 11.97 -8.05
CA ASP A 91 -29.91 13.18 -7.28
C ASP A 91 -30.50 14.29 -8.15
N GLN A 92 -30.01 14.45 -9.40
CA GLN A 92 -30.63 15.34 -10.38
C GLN A 92 -32.05 14.90 -10.76
N GLY A 93 -32.25 13.59 -10.96
CA GLY A 93 -33.56 13.01 -11.25
C GLY A 93 -34.57 13.28 -10.12
N ASP A 94 -34.14 13.07 -8.88
CA ASP A 94 -34.96 13.33 -7.69
C ASP A 94 -35.32 14.81 -7.56
N ARG A 95 -34.35 15.69 -7.81
CA ARG A 95 -34.57 17.14 -7.77
C ARG A 95 -35.67 17.59 -8.75
N CYS A 96 -35.79 16.94 -9.90
CA CYS A 96 -36.86 17.23 -10.86
C CYS A 96 -38.24 16.75 -10.40
N LYS A 97 -38.32 15.84 -9.41
CA LYS A 97 -39.55 15.25 -8.90
C LYS A 97 -39.99 15.84 -7.54
N ILE A 98 -39.18 16.70 -6.91
CA ILE A 98 -39.42 17.21 -5.54
C ILE A 98 -40.82 17.81 -5.33
N ASP A 99 -41.37 18.48 -6.33
CA ASP A 99 -42.69 19.13 -6.24
C ASP A 99 -43.86 18.19 -6.59
N THR A 100 -43.59 16.90 -6.89
CA THR A 100 -44.62 15.91 -7.22
C THR A 100 -44.92 15.01 -6.01
N PRO A 101 -46.14 14.44 -5.91
CA PRO A 101 -46.48 13.48 -4.84
C PRO A 101 -45.52 12.28 -4.79
N GLU A 102 -44.97 11.88 -5.94
CA GLU A 102 -43.99 10.80 -6.06
C GLU A 102 -42.59 11.20 -5.53
N GLY A 103 -42.29 12.49 -5.43
CA GLY A 103 -41.01 13.04 -4.95
C GLY A 103 -40.80 12.96 -3.43
N VAL A 104 -41.86 12.72 -2.65
CA VAL A 104 -41.77 12.64 -1.18
C VAL A 104 -40.86 11.49 -0.74
N ASN A 105 -40.99 10.32 -1.38
CA ASN A 105 -40.15 9.16 -1.09
C ASN A 105 -38.69 9.39 -1.53
N ALA A 106 -38.48 10.01 -2.68
CA ALA A 106 -37.15 10.36 -3.18
C ALA A 106 -36.41 11.31 -2.23
N PHE A 107 -37.08 12.38 -1.79
CA PHE A 107 -36.54 13.32 -0.82
C PHE A 107 -36.15 12.62 0.49
N GLN A 108 -37.05 11.78 1.01
CA GLN A 108 -36.81 11.09 2.27
C GLN A 108 -35.65 10.09 2.17
N CYS A 109 -35.53 9.35 1.06
CA CYS A 109 -34.39 8.49 0.76
C CYS A 109 -33.05 9.24 0.65
N ALA A 110 -33.07 10.50 0.21
CA ALA A 110 -31.88 11.31 0.05
C ALA A 110 -31.32 11.83 1.40
N ILE A 111 -32.18 12.00 2.41
CA ILE A 111 -31.79 12.60 3.70
C ILE A 111 -31.76 11.61 4.88
N ASP A 112 -32.46 10.47 4.78
CA ASP A 112 -32.59 9.49 5.85
C ASP A 112 -32.21 8.07 5.40
N TRP A 113 -31.19 7.53 6.06
CA TRP A 113 -30.69 6.18 5.81
C TRP A 113 -31.75 5.12 6.06
N ASP A 114 -32.54 5.27 7.12
CA ASP A 114 -33.54 4.26 7.48
C ASP A 114 -34.69 4.26 6.48
N SER A 115 -35.06 5.42 5.93
CA SER A 115 -36.03 5.51 4.84
C SER A 115 -35.55 4.83 3.58
N LEU A 116 -34.28 5.05 3.19
CA LEU A 116 -33.68 4.35 2.06
C LEU A 116 -33.68 2.83 2.26
N ARG A 117 -33.32 2.36 3.46
CA ARG A 117 -33.35 0.94 3.82
C ARG A 117 -34.75 0.35 3.85
N ARG A 118 -35.74 1.10 4.30
CA ARG A 118 -37.15 0.66 4.33
C ARG A 118 -37.71 0.46 2.93
N LEU A 119 -37.33 1.32 1.98
CA LEU A 119 -37.87 1.29 0.61
C LEU A 119 -37.10 0.33 -0.32
N GLU A 120 -35.85 0.00 -0.02
CA GLU A 120 -35.02 -0.90 -0.85
C GLU A 120 -35.69 -2.24 -1.27
N PRO A 121 -36.43 -2.95 -0.40
CA PRO A 121 -37.09 -4.20 -0.81
C PRO A 121 -38.22 -3.99 -1.83
N THR A 122 -38.82 -2.80 -1.85
CA THR A 122 -40.06 -2.51 -2.60
C THR A 122 -39.88 -1.54 -3.76
N ASP A 123 -38.79 -0.77 -3.76
CA ASP A 123 -38.49 0.28 -4.72
C ASP A 123 -37.14 0.01 -5.39
N ASP A 124 -37.18 -0.15 -6.71
CA ASP A 124 -35.99 -0.44 -7.51
C ASP A 124 -35.01 0.74 -7.53
N GLU A 125 -35.50 1.99 -7.49
CA GLU A 125 -34.65 3.21 -7.46
C GLU A 125 -33.92 3.30 -6.11
N ALA A 126 -34.61 2.99 -5.01
CA ALA A 126 -34.00 2.87 -3.68
C ALA A 126 -32.97 1.74 -3.61
N ARG A 127 -33.26 0.59 -4.23
CA ARG A 127 -32.33 -0.56 -4.27
C ARG A 127 -31.06 -0.25 -5.05
N GLU A 128 -31.21 0.35 -6.23
CA GLU A 128 -30.07 0.77 -7.05
C GLU A 128 -29.22 1.82 -6.31
N ARG A 129 -29.85 2.80 -5.67
CA ARG A 129 -29.16 3.81 -4.86
C ARG A 129 -28.38 3.19 -3.72
N LEU A 130 -29.00 2.27 -2.97
CA LEU A 130 -28.34 1.61 -1.85
C LEU A 130 -27.13 0.79 -2.31
N ALA A 131 -27.27 0.01 -3.38
CA ALA A 131 -26.16 -0.76 -3.96
C ALA A 131 -25.00 0.15 -4.35
N LEU A 132 -25.28 1.26 -5.03
CA LEU A 132 -24.28 2.25 -5.43
C LEU A 132 -23.54 2.86 -4.23
N ILE A 133 -24.28 3.26 -3.19
CA ILE A 133 -23.69 3.82 -1.96
C ILE A 133 -22.78 2.79 -1.28
N MET A 134 -23.18 1.52 -1.25
CA MET A 134 -22.36 0.45 -0.66
C MET A 134 -21.08 0.21 -1.47
N ASP A 135 -21.16 0.23 -2.80
CA ASP A 135 -19.98 0.12 -3.66
C ASP A 135 -19.01 1.28 -3.48
N ILE A 136 -19.52 2.52 -3.42
CA ILE A 136 -18.70 3.70 -3.12
C ILE A 136 -18.03 3.55 -1.75
N ARG A 137 -18.77 3.14 -0.71
CA ARG A 137 -18.21 2.94 0.64
C ARG A 137 -17.11 1.89 0.65
N ARG A 138 -17.30 0.78 -0.06
CA ARG A 138 -16.32 -0.30 -0.21
C ARG A 138 -15.05 0.21 -0.91
N LEU A 139 -15.20 0.81 -2.08
CA LEU A 139 -14.07 1.34 -2.87
C LEU A 139 -13.31 2.44 -2.13
N MET A 140 -14.01 3.34 -1.42
CA MET A 140 -13.35 4.40 -0.64
C MET A 140 -12.56 3.82 0.54
N LYS A 141 -13.01 2.70 1.14
CA LYS A 141 -12.26 1.99 2.18
C LYS A 141 -11.01 1.32 1.61
N GLU A 142 -11.13 0.67 0.45
CA GLU A 142 -10.00 0.07 -0.26
C GLU A 142 -8.98 1.15 -0.68
N TYR A 143 -9.45 2.22 -1.32
CA TYR A 143 -8.64 3.37 -1.74
C TYR A 143 -7.87 3.99 -0.57
N ARG A 144 -8.52 4.24 0.57
CA ARG A 144 -7.86 4.77 1.77
C ARG A 144 -6.71 3.85 2.20
N THR A 145 -6.95 2.55 2.20
CA THR A 145 -5.93 1.56 2.56
C THR A 145 -4.75 1.64 1.60
N TYR A 146 -4.98 1.59 0.28
CA TYR A 146 -3.91 1.64 -0.72
C TYR A 146 -3.16 2.98 -0.76
N SER A 147 -3.85 4.10 -0.53
CA SER A 147 -3.25 5.45 -0.60
C SER A 147 -2.25 5.73 0.51
N VAL A 148 -2.39 5.08 1.68
CA VAL A 148 -1.47 5.25 2.82
C VAL A 148 -0.18 4.46 2.62
N PHE A 149 -0.18 3.42 1.77
CA PHE A 149 0.96 2.54 1.52
C PHE A 149 1.66 2.78 0.17
N SER A 150 1.22 3.77 -0.61
CA SER A 150 1.85 4.17 -1.89
C SER A 150 2.78 5.37 -1.73
#